data_AF-A0A925XID5-F1
#
_entry.id   AF-A0A925XID5-F1
#
_cell.length_a   1.000
_cell.length_b   1.000
_cell.length_c   1.000
_cell.angle_alpha   90.00
_cell.angle_beta   90.00
_cell.angle_gamma   90.00
#
_symmetry.space_group_name_H-M   'P 1'
#
loop_
_entity.id
_entity.type
_entity.pdbx_description
1 polymer ?
#
loop_
_entity_poly.entity_id
_entity_poly.type
_entity_poly.pdbx_seq_one_letter_code
_entity_poly.pdbx_strand_id
1 'polypeptide(L)'
;MTVVRGFGIVLVSMLLFGALGAGMGRLLGVVTPSYYSSLFRNGHEPWFDPEQIGLALGLTQGATAGVVVGIAVVGAVAWCDTVREQARERAALREESRSLK
;
A
#
# COMPACT_ATOMS: atom_id res chain seq x y z
N MET A 1 7.60 2.74 17.31
CA MET A 1 6.49 1.85 16.84
C MET A 1 6.57 0.45 17.44
N THR A 2 5.45 -0.19 17.78
CA THR A 2 5.41 -1.65 18.08
C THR A 2 5.19 -2.47 16.80
N VAL A 3 5.73 -3.68 16.74
CA VAL A 3 5.62 -4.59 15.58
C VAL A 3 4.16 -4.84 15.21
N VAL A 4 3.30 -5.05 16.20
CA VAL A 4 1.85 -5.28 16.03
C VAL A 4 1.18 -4.09 15.33
N ARG A 5 1.56 -2.86 15.70
CA ARG A 5 0.96 -1.65 15.13
C ARG A 5 1.43 -1.41 13.69
N GLY A 6 2.69 -1.71 13.38
CA GLY A 6 3.20 -1.66 12.01
C GLY A 6 2.53 -2.70 11.12
N PHE A 7 2.42 -3.93 11.60
CA PHE A 7 1.73 -5.01 10.90
C PHE A 7 0.25 -4.67 10.63
N GLY A 8 -0.43 -4.07 11.60
CA GLY A 8 -1.82 -3.60 11.44
C GLY A 8 -1.97 -2.56 10.32
N ILE A 9 -1.03 -1.60 10.20
CA ILE A 9 -1.05 -0.59 9.13
C ILE A 9 -0.91 -1.25 7.76
N VAL A 10 0.00 -2.21 7.62
CA VAL A 10 0.20 -2.93 6.35
C VAL A 10 -1.04 -3.73 5.97
N LEU A 11 -1.64 -4.46 6.92
CA LEU A 11 -2.87 -5.23 6.67
C LEU A 11 -4.05 -4.34 6.26
N VAL A 12 -4.27 -3.24 6.97
CA VAL A 12 -5.36 -2.30 6.62
C VAL A 12 -5.13 -1.70 5.23
N SER A 13 -3.88 -1.35 4.91
CA SER A 13 -3.53 -0.82 3.59
C SER A 13 -3.75 -1.86 2.49
N MET A 14 -3.29 -3.10 2.69
CA MET A 14 -3.53 -4.22 1.77
C MET A 14 -5.03 -4.42 1.51
N LEU A 15 -5.86 -4.46 2.56
CA LEU A 15 -7.30 -4.68 2.43
C LEU A 15 -8.00 -3.52 1.73
N LEU A 16 -7.65 -2.27 2.09
CA LEU A 16 -8.26 -1.08 1.50
C LEU A 16 -7.93 -0.97 0.00
N PHE A 17 -6.65 -1.03 -0.35
CA PHE A 17 -6.24 -0.94 -1.74
C PHE A 17 -6.65 -2.18 -2.54
N GLY A 18 -6.68 -3.37 -1.91
CA GLY A 18 -7.23 -4.60 -2.51
C GLY A 18 -8.71 -4.46 -2.85
N ALA A 19 -9.53 -3.92 -1.95
CA ALA A 19 -10.95 -3.67 -2.21
C ALA A 19 -11.16 -2.62 -3.30
N LEU A 20 -10.40 -1.53 -3.28
CA LEU A 20 -10.45 -0.48 -4.32
C LEU A 20 -10.03 -1.03 -5.68
N GLY A 21 -8.92 -1.77 -5.73
CA GLY A 21 -8.43 -2.40 -6.94
C GLY A 21 -9.43 -3.42 -7.50
N ALA A 22 -10.00 -4.27 -6.65
CA ALA A 22 -11.03 -5.24 -7.05
C ALA A 22 -12.28 -4.54 -7.61
N GLY A 23 -12.74 -3.47 -6.95
CA GLY A 23 -13.87 -2.66 -7.42
C GLY A 23 -13.59 -2.03 -8.78
N MET A 24 -12.40 -1.44 -8.95
CA MET A 24 -12.01 -0.78 -10.20
C MET A 24 -11.76 -1.77 -11.34
N GLY A 25 -11.16 -2.92 -11.03
CA GLY A 25 -10.96 -4.02 -11.97
C GLY A 25 -12.28 -4.65 -12.44
N ARG A 26 -13.25 -4.83 -11.52
CA ARG A 26 -14.61 -5.26 -11.86
C ARG A 26 -15.31 -4.21 -12.72
N LEU A 27 -15.22 -2.93 -12.37
CA LEU A 27 -15.83 -1.85 -13.13
C LEU A 27 -15.30 -1.82 -14.58
N LEU A 28 -14.00 -1.97 -14.78
CA LEU A 28 -13.40 -2.07 -16.12
C LEU A 28 -13.87 -3.30 -16.90
N GLY A 29 -14.10 -4.43 -16.21
CA GLY A 29 -14.62 -5.65 -16.82
C GLY A 29 -16.06 -5.49 -17.33
N VAL A 30 -16.88 -4.73 -16.59
CA VAL A 30 -18.28 -4.44 -16.95
C VAL A 30 -18.39 -3.35 -18.02
N VAL A 31 -17.65 -2.24 -17.87
CA VAL A 31 -17.78 -1.05 -18.75
C VAL A 31 -17.05 -1.26 -20.09
N THR A 32 -15.94 -1.99 -20.07
CA THR A 32 -15.10 -2.23 -21.24
C THR A 32 -14.66 -3.71 -21.30
N PRO A 33 -15.57 -4.65 -21.57
CA PRO A 33 -15.20 -6.06 -21.68
C PRO A 33 -14.14 -6.31 -22.78
N SER A 34 -14.18 -5.47 -23.83
CA SER A 34 -13.21 -5.47 -24.92
C SER A 34 -11.77 -5.11 -24.50
N TYR A 35 -11.60 -4.42 -23.37
CA TYR A 35 -10.29 -4.07 -22.84
C TYR A 35 -9.52 -5.33 -22.41
N TYR A 36 -10.16 -6.20 -21.63
CA TYR A 36 -9.54 -7.45 -21.22
C TYR A 36 -9.45 -8.46 -22.37
N SER A 37 -10.45 -8.53 -23.25
CA SER A 37 -10.38 -9.46 -24.38
C SER A 37 -9.28 -9.11 -25.40
N SER A 38 -8.88 -7.84 -25.49
CA SER A 38 -7.77 -7.39 -26.35
C SER A 38 -6.39 -7.59 -25.70
N LEU A 39 -6.32 -7.52 -24.37
CA LEU A 39 -5.07 -7.71 -23.62
C LEU A 39 -4.69 -9.18 -23.47
N PHE A 40 -5.67 -10.07 -23.44
CA PHE A 40 -5.44 -11.50 -23.30
C PHE A 40 -5.52 -12.20 -24.66
N ARG A 41 -4.48 -12.96 -24.99
CA ARG A 41 -4.39 -13.74 -26.24
C ARG A 41 -5.56 -14.71 -26.46
N ASN A 42 -6.22 -15.14 -25.38
CA ASN A 42 -7.38 -16.03 -25.38
C ASN A 42 -8.70 -15.28 -25.06
N GLY A 43 -8.73 -13.96 -25.24
CA GLY A 43 -9.85 -13.10 -24.82
C GLY A 43 -11.18 -13.33 -25.52
N HIS A 44 -11.20 -14.13 -26.59
CA HIS A 44 -12.38 -14.47 -27.38
C HIS A 44 -12.87 -15.91 -27.12
N GLU A 45 -12.24 -16.63 -26.20
CA GLU A 45 -12.62 -18.00 -25.90
C GLU A 45 -13.90 -18.04 -25.04
N PRO A 46 -14.79 -19.05 -25.19
CA PRO A 46 -16.05 -19.12 -24.47
C PRO A 46 -15.92 -19.19 -22.94
N TRP A 47 -14.75 -19.61 -22.44
CA TRP A 47 -14.44 -19.67 -21.01
C TRP A 47 -13.79 -18.37 -20.47
N PHE A 48 -13.57 -17.37 -21.33
CA PHE A 48 -13.01 -16.10 -20.94
C PHE A 48 -14.11 -15.20 -20.36
N ASP A 49 -14.06 -14.98 -19.04
CA ASP A 49 -14.93 -14.05 -18.34
C ASP A 49 -14.15 -12.75 -18.01
N PRO A 50 -14.40 -11.65 -18.75
CA PRO A 50 -13.74 -10.35 -18.52
C PRO A 50 -13.99 -9.78 -17.13
N GLU A 51 -15.14 -10.06 -16.52
CA GLU A 51 -15.48 -9.56 -15.19
C GLU A 51 -14.68 -10.29 -14.11
N GLN A 52 -14.59 -11.62 -14.20
CA GLN A 52 -13.82 -12.42 -13.26
C GLN A 52 -12.32 -12.10 -13.33
N ILE A 53 -11.80 -11.93 -14.55
CA ILE A 53 -10.39 -11.55 -14.76
C ILE A 53 -10.13 -10.15 -14.24
N GLY A 54 -11.02 -9.19 -14.52
CA GLY A 54 -10.90 -7.83 -14.01
C GLY A 54 -10.91 -7.78 -12.48
N LEU A 55 -11.79 -8.56 -11.84
CA LEU A 55 -11.85 -8.65 -10.38
C LEU A 55 -10.57 -9.27 -9.79
N ALA A 56 -10.07 -10.37 -10.36
CA ALA A 56 -8.87 -11.04 -9.87
C ALA A 56 -7.61 -10.16 -10.04
N LEU A 57 -7.45 -9.52 -11.20
CA LEU A 57 -6.35 -8.59 -11.48
C LEU A 57 -6.44 -7.36 -10.58
N GLY A 58 -7.63 -6.78 -10.48
CA GLY A 58 -7.87 -5.64 -9.60
C GLY A 58 -7.54 -5.94 -8.14
N LEU A 59 -7.98 -7.09 -7.63
CA LEU A 59 -7.72 -7.50 -6.25
C LEU A 59 -6.22 -7.71 -6.00
N THR A 60 -5.53 -8.41 -6.90
CA THR A 60 -4.09 -8.68 -6.75
C THR A 60 -3.26 -7.41 -6.86
N GLN A 61 -3.50 -6.58 -7.88
CA GLN A 61 -2.80 -5.31 -8.06
C GLN A 61 -3.08 -4.35 -6.90
N GLY A 62 -4.34 -4.26 -6.46
CA GLY A 62 -4.74 -3.47 -5.30
C GLY A 62 -4.07 -3.94 -4.01
N ALA A 63 -4.05 -5.24 -3.75
CA ALA A 63 -3.41 -5.80 -2.56
C ALA A 63 -1.90 -5.56 -2.55
N THR A 64 -1.22 -5.78 -3.69
CA THR A 64 0.22 -5.51 -3.84
C THR A 64 0.53 -4.03 -3.62
N ALA A 65 -0.24 -3.13 -4.23
CA ALA A 65 -0.08 -1.69 -4.02
C ALA A 65 -0.27 -1.31 -2.55
N GLY A 66 -1.30 -1.86 -1.90
CA GLY A 66 -1.57 -1.65 -0.48
C GLY A 66 -0.45 -2.10 0.44
N VAL A 67 0.19 -3.24 0.16
CA VAL A 67 1.37 -3.70 0.90
C VAL A 67 2.55 -2.74 0.72
N VAL A 68 2.84 -2.33 -0.50
CA VAL A 68 3.95 -1.40 -0.80
C VAL A 68 3.74 -0.06 -0.07
N VAL A 69 2.53 0.51 -0.17
CA VAL A 69 2.17 1.75 0.54
C VAL A 69 2.26 1.56 2.05
N GLY A 70 1.73 0.46 2.59
CA GLY A 70 1.78 0.15 4.01
C GLY A 70 3.22 0.08 4.53
N ILE A 71 4.11 -0.60 3.82
CA ILE A 71 5.55 -0.69 4.16
C ILE A 71 6.20 0.70 4.11
N ALA A 72 5.93 1.49 3.07
CA ALA A 72 6.47 2.83 2.94
C ALA A 72 6.04 3.74 4.10
N VAL A 73 4.77 3.69 4.50
CA VAL A 73 4.24 4.45 5.65
C VAL A 73 4.90 4.01 6.95
N VAL A 74 4.98 2.70 7.20
CA VAL A 74 5.63 2.14 8.39
C VAL A 74 7.11 2.56 8.44
N GLY A 75 7.82 2.47 7.33
CA GLY A 75 9.21 2.91 7.22
C GLY A 75 9.38 4.41 7.48
N ALA A 76 8.53 5.24 6.88
CA ALA A 76 8.56 6.69 7.07
C ALA A 76 8.28 7.10 8.52
N VAL A 77 7.32 6.44 9.19
CA VAL A 77 7.02 6.70 10.60
C VAL A 77 8.17 6.25 11.49
N ALA A 78 8.71 5.04 11.27
CA ALA A 78 9.86 4.55 12.01
C ALA A 78 11.07 5.49 11.87
N TRP A 79 11.31 5.99 10.66
CA TRP A 79 12.36 6.98 10.40
C TRP A 79 12.09 8.33 11.09
N CYS A 80 10.86 8.82 11.07
CA CYS A 80 10.50 10.05 11.78
C CYS A 80 10.71 9.93 13.30
N ASP A 81 10.38 8.77 13.87
CA ASP A 81 10.58 8.49 15.29
C ASP A 81 12.08 8.56 15.65
N THR A 82 12.96 7.92 14.86
CA THR A 82 14.42 7.94 15.12
C THR A 82 15.03 9.33 14.96
N VAL A 83 14.61 10.09 13.95
CA VAL A 83 15.08 11.48 13.74
C VAL A 83 14.68 12.38 14.92
N ARG A 84 13.47 12.21 15.46
CA ARG A 84 12.98 12.99 16.61
C ARG A 84 13.76 12.67 17.89
N GLU A 85 14.13 11.42 18.09
CA GLU A 85 14.93 10.99 19.23
C GLU A 85 16.32 11.63 19.22
N GLN A 86 17.01 11.57 18.07
CA GLN A 86 18.31 12.22 17.90
C GLN A 86 18.26 13.75 18.08
N ALA A 87 17.18 14.39 17.63
CA ALA A 87 17.01 15.84 17.80
C ALA A 87 16.85 16.24 19.27
N ARG A 88 16.15 15.42 20.08
CA ARG A 88 15.98 15.66 21.53
C ARG A 88 17.28 15.50 22.29
N GLU A 89 18.05 14.45 21.99
CA GLU A 89 19.35 14.21 22.61
C GLU A 89 20.33 15.36 22.33
N ARG A 90 20.37 15.83 21.08
CA ARG A 90 21.19 17.00 20.69
C ARG A 90 20.76 18.29 21.39
N ALA A 91 19.47 18.46 21.67
CA ALA A 91 18.98 19.62 22.42
C ALA A 91 19.42 19.58 23.89
N ALA A 92 19.30 18.41 24.53
CA ALA A 92 19.72 18.21 25.93
C ALA A 92 21.23 18.48 26.13
N LEU A 93 22.09 17.96 25.26
CA LEU A 93 23.54 18.19 25.32
C LEU A 93 23.91 19.67 25.14
N ARG A 94 23.13 20.42 24.33
CA ARG A 94 23.32 21.86 24.14
C ARG A 94 22.93 22.68 25.38
N GLU A 95 21.90 22.25 26.10
CA GLU A 95 21.48 22.90 27.34
C GLU A 95 22.49 22.65 28.46
N GLU A 96 22.98 21.42 28.61
CA GLU A 96 24.02 21.08 29.59
C GLU A 96 25.33 21.83 29.33
N SER A 97 25.75 21.93 28.05
CA SER A 97 26.93 22.72 27.66
C SER A 97 26.77 24.23 27.94
N ARG A 98 25.54 24.73 28.06
CA ARG A 98 25.24 26.12 28.38
C ARG A 98 25.20 26.38 29.88
N SER A 99 24.75 25.43 30.70
CA SER A 99 24.72 25.58 32.16
C SER A 99 26.09 25.49 32.83
N LEU A 100 27.05 24.85 32.16
CA LEU A 100 28.44 24.72 32.63
C LEU A 100 29.33 25.94 32.34
N LYS A 101 28.84 26.94 31.60
CA LYS A 101 29.54 28.20 31.29
C LYS A 101 28.99 29.35 32.10
#